data_AF-A0A165WP60-F1
#
_entry.id   AF-A0A165WP60-F1
#
_cell.length_a   1.000
_cell.length_b   1.000
_cell.length_c   1.000
_cell.angle_alpha   90.00
_cell.angle_beta   90.00
_cell.angle_gamma   90.00
#
_symmetry.space_group_name_H-M   'P 1'
#
loop_
_entity.id
_entity.type
_entity.pdbx_description
1 polymer ?
#
loop_
_entity_poly.entity_id
_entity_poly.type
_entity_poly.pdbx_seq_one_letter_code
_entity_poly.pdbx_strand_id
1 'polypeptide(L)'
;MIRVPGGGSPAKTGLLDPRMARAIDGVIAHSMSAETFKEFEGIISGQGEGGGNEEDEDVDDEGRYSKGYKPDFSPKELTGMAADSDANQAGSSDDDEVVQVVDCFDIEFRVPVGKMEAPVEGVTSQSTFADVVQAISGVMGVSSHALSLGYVFSFLSKTPKPKPALWNANGWSILVCDACAWREKNLAKKKPMVPPWYVTMQDMSDGSKAKSADATAKELKASQVAAVAGRDALELELLRRIDKEMLCSKHNHQCVLHPTGGHYNLTMNNKQKWVHLVADEHGKEDPQYTIEECPFDALNIADGPARQASIRTRMPAPSTPQAGGSGTDHFFDAAAGFLERFASGSSVPTSLPARPAASLAPPEIGSAHSTPTKKHLRSIVWPALPNWLKSLDSDVSRSQGGMSDYLRYEPAFARESMHSLGDLRDVTVAELKAEFGVTFGDAKQLLKFVEEDVTEIEREAKKACT
;
A
#
# COMPACT_ATOMS: atom_id res chain seq x y z
N MET A 1 30.69 -29.07 65.12
CA MET A 1 31.10 -29.32 63.71
C MET A 1 31.73 -30.70 63.67
N ILE A 2 30.96 -31.72 63.34
CA ILE A 2 30.76 -32.41 62.04
C ILE A 2 31.51 -33.75 62.06
N ARG A 3 30.69 -34.79 61.91
CA ARG A 3 30.92 -36.22 61.88
C ARG A 3 31.43 -36.67 60.51
N VAL A 4 32.40 -37.58 60.53
CA VAL A 4 32.42 -38.97 59.99
C VAL A 4 32.21 -39.19 58.48
N PRO A 5 32.86 -40.21 57.88
CA PRO A 5 33.32 -40.23 56.49
C PRO A 5 32.56 -41.21 55.58
N GLY A 6 32.90 -41.15 54.29
CA GLY A 6 33.28 -42.29 53.44
C GLY A 6 32.30 -43.46 53.27
N GLY A 7 31.77 -43.62 52.06
CA GLY A 7 31.10 -44.84 51.61
C GLY A 7 31.19 -44.99 50.09
N GLY A 8 31.81 -46.08 49.64
CA GLY A 8 31.94 -46.46 48.24
C GLY A 8 30.70 -47.15 47.65
N SER A 9 30.74 -47.23 46.31
CA SER A 9 29.88 -47.96 45.35
C SER A 9 29.74 -49.49 45.61
N PRO A 10 29.01 -50.30 44.78
CA PRO A 10 27.96 -50.03 43.77
C PRO A 10 26.75 -51.04 43.81
N ALA A 11 25.86 -50.92 42.82
CA ALA A 11 24.98 -51.94 42.23
C ALA A 11 23.70 -52.39 42.97
N LYS A 12 22.55 -52.08 42.37
CA LYS A 12 21.41 -53.01 42.26
C LYS A 12 20.55 -52.65 41.04
N THR A 13 20.46 -53.62 40.15
CA THR A 13 19.61 -53.73 38.96
C THR A 13 18.13 -53.72 39.34
N GLY A 14 17.37 -52.77 38.79
CA GLY A 14 15.91 -52.74 38.81
C GLY A 14 15.38 -53.10 37.43
N LEU A 15 14.74 -54.27 37.36
CA LEU A 15 14.07 -54.88 36.22
C LEU A 15 12.83 -54.03 35.83
N LEU A 16 12.72 -53.59 34.57
CA LEU A 16 11.53 -52.91 34.03
C LEU A 16 10.66 -53.90 33.23
N ASP A 17 9.35 -53.72 33.40
CA ASP A 17 8.22 -54.52 32.94
C ASP A 17 7.99 -54.45 31.40
N PRO A 18 7.88 -55.57 30.68
CA PRO A 18 7.74 -55.59 29.21
C PRO A 18 6.26 -55.66 28.76
N ARG A 19 5.44 -54.64 29.07
CA ARG A 19 4.01 -54.61 28.69
C ARG A 19 3.49 -53.37 27.95
N MET A 20 4.35 -52.50 27.40
CA MET A 20 3.91 -51.34 26.60
C MET A 20 4.68 -51.17 25.28
N ALA A 21 4.83 -52.24 24.51
CA ALA A 21 5.32 -52.14 23.13
C ALA A 21 4.51 -53.08 22.21
N ARG A 22 3.33 -52.61 21.78
CA ARG A 22 2.58 -53.09 20.60
C ARG A 22 1.32 -52.23 20.43
N ALA A 23 1.43 -51.13 19.68
CA ALA A 23 0.28 -50.41 19.14
C ALA A 23 0.68 -49.47 17.99
N ILE A 24 1.45 -49.95 17.01
CA ILE A 24 1.51 -49.35 15.67
C ILE A 24 1.71 -50.51 14.69
N ASP A 25 0.60 -50.96 14.09
CA ASP A 25 0.53 -51.37 12.68
C ASP A 25 -0.83 -52.03 12.38
N GLY A 26 -1.52 -51.48 11.39
CA GLY A 26 -2.52 -52.19 10.60
C GLY A 26 -3.98 -51.89 10.93
N VAL A 27 -4.57 -50.92 10.23
CA VAL A 27 -5.92 -51.11 9.70
C VAL A 27 -5.94 -50.73 8.22
N ILE A 28 -6.11 -51.80 7.44
CA ILE A 28 -6.35 -51.86 6.01
C ILE A 28 -7.79 -51.44 5.70
N ALA A 29 -7.92 -50.66 4.63
CA ALA A 29 -9.00 -50.60 3.65
C ALA A 29 -10.44 -50.95 4.06
N HIS A 30 -11.34 -49.96 3.92
CA HIS A 30 -12.69 -50.22 3.42
C HIS A 30 -13.16 -49.15 2.44
N SER A 31 -13.32 -49.60 1.20
CA SER A 31 -14.40 -49.32 0.23
C SER A 31 -14.89 -47.87 0.07
N MET A 32 -14.43 -47.24 -1.02
CA MET A 32 -15.19 -46.23 -1.74
C MET A 32 -16.26 -46.93 -2.59
N SER A 33 -17.54 -46.63 -2.37
CA SER A 33 -18.61 -46.93 -3.33
C SER A 33 -18.93 -45.67 -4.12
N ALA A 34 -18.77 -45.77 -5.43
CA ALA A 34 -19.13 -44.77 -6.42
C ALA A 34 -20.65 -44.75 -6.61
N GLU A 35 -21.37 -43.90 -5.89
CA GLU A 35 -22.80 -43.66 -6.15
C GLU A 35 -23.31 -42.39 -5.45
N THR A 36 -22.83 -41.21 -5.85
CA THR A 36 -23.50 -39.93 -5.49
C THR A 36 -23.19 -38.77 -6.44
N PHE A 37 -22.90 -39.05 -7.71
CA PHE A 37 -22.44 -38.05 -8.69
C PHE A 37 -23.53 -37.62 -9.70
N LYS A 38 -24.80 -37.55 -9.29
CA LYS A 38 -25.91 -37.25 -10.23
C LYS A 38 -27.02 -36.31 -9.74
N GLU A 39 -26.73 -35.44 -8.77
CA GLU A 39 -27.75 -34.48 -8.28
C GLU A 39 -27.19 -33.09 -7.99
N PHE A 40 -26.24 -32.61 -8.81
CA PHE A 40 -25.63 -31.28 -8.64
C PHE A 40 -25.61 -30.41 -9.91
N GLU A 41 -26.51 -30.69 -10.86
CA GLU A 41 -26.80 -29.79 -11.98
C GLU A 41 -28.29 -29.45 -11.98
N GLY A 42 -28.64 -28.38 -11.27
CA GLY A 42 -29.99 -27.83 -11.35
C GLY A 42 -30.41 -27.08 -10.11
N ILE A 43 -29.73 -25.98 -9.77
CA ILE A 43 -30.25 -24.76 -9.11
C ILE A 43 -29.17 -23.68 -9.32
N ILE A 44 -29.13 -23.06 -10.50
CA ILE A 44 -28.57 -21.72 -10.66
C ILE A 44 -29.56 -20.95 -11.53
N SER A 45 -30.51 -20.29 -10.87
CA SER A 45 -31.35 -19.25 -11.44
C SER A 45 -31.95 -18.47 -10.27
N GLY A 46 -31.55 -17.20 -10.10
CA GLY A 46 -32.20 -16.33 -9.14
C GLY A 46 -31.31 -15.23 -8.57
N GLN A 47 -31.29 -14.10 -9.28
CA GLN A 47 -31.43 -12.72 -8.78
C GLN A 47 -30.87 -12.35 -7.40
N GLY A 48 -30.07 -11.27 -7.39
CA GLY A 48 -29.73 -10.55 -6.17
C GLY A 48 -29.02 -9.24 -6.46
N GLU A 49 -29.78 -8.24 -6.91
CA GLU A 49 -29.40 -6.82 -6.89
C GLU A 49 -29.12 -6.37 -5.44
N GLY A 50 -28.08 -5.57 -5.24
CA GLY A 50 -27.74 -5.02 -3.93
C GLY A 50 -26.91 -3.75 -4.05
N GLY A 51 -27.60 -2.60 -4.07
CA GLY A 51 -27.02 -1.27 -4.04
C GLY A 51 -26.41 -0.95 -2.67
N GLY A 52 -25.20 -0.37 -2.69
CA GLY A 52 -24.57 0.24 -1.52
C GLY A 52 -24.75 1.75 -1.59
N ASN A 53 -25.38 2.32 -0.56
CA ASN A 53 -25.32 3.75 -0.28
C ASN A 53 -24.42 3.98 0.94
N GLU A 54 -23.66 5.05 0.82
CA GLU A 54 -22.74 5.66 1.76
C GLU A 54 -23.51 6.22 2.97
N GLU A 55 -22.93 6.08 4.17
CA GLU A 55 -23.32 6.86 5.34
C GLU A 55 -22.25 7.93 5.59
N ASP A 56 -22.74 9.15 5.78
CA ASP A 56 -22.04 10.33 6.26
C ASP A 56 -21.48 10.10 7.67
N GLU A 57 -20.20 10.38 7.90
CA GLU A 57 -19.65 10.58 9.24
C GLU A 57 -18.99 11.96 9.34
N ASP A 58 -19.58 12.79 10.21
CA ASP A 58 -19.03 14.02 10.76
C ASP A 58 -17.76 13.72 11.59
N VAL A 59 -16.63 14.34 11.25
CA VAL A 59 -15.43 14.37 12.10
C VAL A 59 -14.94 15.81 12.27
N ASP A 60 -15.24 16.38 13.42
CA ASP A 60 -14.47 17.46 14.05
C ASP A 60 -13.17 16.86 14.63
N ASP A 61 -12.00 17.38 14.24
CA ASP A 61 -10.84 17.70 15.13
C ASP A 61 -9.57 18.04 14.29
N GLU A 62 -9.40 19.31 13.91
CA GLU A 62 -8.19 19.80 13.22
C GLU A 62 -7.00 20.00 14.18
N GLY A 63 -6.18 18.97 14.30
CA GLY A 63 -4.84 19.02 14.86
C GLY A 63 -3.77 19.47 13.85
N ARG A 64 -3.57 20.78 13.71
CA ARG A 64 -2.30 21.50 13.43
C ARG A 64 -1.14 20.67 12.81
N TYR A 65 -0.97 20.73 11.48
CA TYR A 65 0.28 20.33 10.82
C TYR A 65 0.98 21.49 10.08
N SER A 66 2.31 21.42 10.14
CA SER A 66 3.29 22.46 9.88
C SER A 66 3.58 22.71 8.41
N LYS A 67 3.56 23.99 8.05
CA LYS A 67 4.07 24.65 6.84
C LYS A 67 5.43 24.09 6.38
N GLY A 68 5.46 23.43 5.22
CA GLY A 68 6.67 22.87 4.60
C GLY A 68 6.83 23.31 3.14
N TYR A 69 7.78 24.21 2.91
CA TYR A 69 8.59 24.44 1.71
C TYR A 69 7.98 24.18 0.30
N LYS A 70 7.60 25.26 -0.41
CA LYS A 70 7.44 25.28 -1.87
C LYS A 70 8.71 25.89 -2.51
N PRO A 71 9.36 25.24 -3.49
CA PRO A 71 10.40 25.90 -4.27
C PRO A 71 9.77 26.86 -5.28
N ASP A 72 10.09 28.16 -5.15
CA ASP A 72 9.77 29.18 -6.14
C ASP A 72 10.57 28.94 -7.42
N PHE A 73 9.88 28.66 -8.52
CA PHE A 73 10.41 28.80 -9.87
C PHE A 73 9.67 29.94 -10.56
N SER A 74 10.24 31.15 -10.48
CA SER A 74 9.90 32.26 -11.36
C SER A 74 10.70 32.10 -12.66
N PRO A 75 10.06 31.95 -13.83
CA PRO A 75 10.73 32.09 -15.11
C PRO A 75 11.09 33.55 -15.31
N LYS A 76 12.39 33.85 -15.43
CA LYS A 76 12.82 35.18 -15.87
C LYS A 76 12.43 35.35 -17.33
N GLU A 77 11.51 36.28 -17.56
CA GLU A 77 11.20 36.87 -18.85
C GLU A 77 12.49 37.33 -19.53
N LEU A 78 12.75 36.78 -20.72
CA LEU A 78 13.78 37.26 -21.63
C LEU A 78 13.06 37.88 -22.83
N THR A 79 12.78 39.17 -22.69
CA THR A 79 12.25 40.03 -23.74
C THR A 79 13.37 40.38 -24.73
N GLY A 80 13.23 39.93 -25.97
CA GLY A 80 14.08 40.29 -27.10
C GLY A 80 13.21 40.41 -28.36
N MET A 81 13.24 41.59 -28.97
CA MET A 81 12.29 42.12 -29.95
C MET A 81 12.44 41.55 -31.37
N ALA A 82 11.28 41.43 -32.03
CA ALA A 82 10.92 41.71 -33.43
C ALA A 82 11.69 41.07 -34.61
N ALA A 83 10.94 40.39 -35.50
CA ALA A 83 10.76 40.82 -36.90
C ALA A 83 9.65 40.00 -37.58
N ASP A 84 8.87 40.71 -38.39
CA ASP A 84 7.75 40.26 -39.22
C ASP A 84 8.14 39.16 -40.22
N SER A 85 7.23 38.21 -40.47
CA SER A 85 7.06 37.56 -41.78
C SER A 85 5.74 36.80 -41.86
N ASP A 86 4.80 37.40 -42.59
CA ASP A 86 3.67 36.75 -43.25
C ASP A 86 4.16 35.61 -44.14
N ALA A 87 3.73 34.38 -43.88
CA ALA A 87 3.61 33.33 -44.89
C ALA A 87 2.67 32.21 -44.42
N ASN A 88 1.51 32.13 -45.07
CA ASN A 88 0.63 30.98 -45.10
C ASN A 88 1.41 29.67 -45.32
N GLN A 89 1.36 28.76 -44.35
CA GLN A 89 1.68 27.36 -44.57
C GLN A 89 0.71 26.49 -43.77
N ALA A 90 -0.25 25.88 -44.47
CA ALA A 90 -1.04 24.77 -43.97
C ALA A 90 -0.09 23.57 -43.78
N GLY A 91 0.50 23.48 -42.59
CA GLY A 91 1.31 22.36 -42.14
C GLY A 91 0.49 21.51 -41.18
N SER A 92 0.32 20.24 -41.54
CA SER A 92 -0.15 19.16 -40.68
C SER A 92 0.66 19.15 -39.39
N SER A 93 0.05 19.55 -38.27
CA SER A 93 0.63 19.49 -36.93
C SER A 93 0.45 18.07 -36.42
N ASP A 94 1.33 17.17 -36.86
CA ASP A 94 1.63 15.94 -36.13
C ASP A 94 2.39 16.38 -34.88
N ASP A 95 1.66 16.86 -33.88
CA ASP A 95 2.16 17.06 -32.53
C ASP A 95 2.43 15.66 -31.94
N ASP A 96 3.57 15.09 -32.30
CA ASP A 96 4.17 13.94 -31.63
C ASP A 96 4.34 14.33 -30.16
N GLU A 97 3.36 13.96 -29.34
CA GLU A 97 3.39 14.10 -27.90
C GLU A 97 4.64 13.37 -27.40
N VAL A 98 5.66 14.12 -27.00
CA VAL A 98 6.90 13.58 -26.46
C VAL A 98 6.57 12.97 -25.12
N VAL A 99 6.16 11.69 -25.13
CA VAL A 99 6.00 10.87 -23.94
C VAL A 99 7.35 10.90 -23.22
N GLN A 100 7.43 11.65 -22.12
CA GLN A 100 8.62 11.69 -21.28
C GLN A 100 8.77 10.30 -20.66
N VAL A 101 9.53 9.44 -21.34
CA VAL A 101 9.95 8.15 -20.79
C VAL A 101 10.75 8.46 -19.52
N VAL A 102 10.12 8.27 -18.37
CA VAL A 102 10.81 8.36 -17.09
C VAL A 102 11.86 7.27 -17.08
N ASP A 103 13.12 7.66 -17.24
CA ASP A 103 14.25 6.73 -17.22
C ASP A 103 14.15 5.83 -15.98
N CYS A 104 14.19 4.52 -16.18
CA CYS A 104 14.35 3.56 -15.09
C CYS A 104 15.77 3.68 -14.51
N PHE A 105 15.90 3.85 -13.19
CA PHE A 105 17.20 3.86 -12.51
C PHE A 105 17.16 3.09 -11.20
N ASP A 106 18.32 2.55 -10.82
CA ASP A 106 18.49 1.84 -9.57
C ASP A 106 18.51 2.83 -8.39
N ILE A 107 17.82 2.49 -7.30
CA ILE A 107 17.80 3.25 -6.05
C ILE A 107 18.52 2.42 -4.99
N GLU A 108 19.71 2.85 -4.57
CA GLU A 108 20.48 2.13 -3.55
C GLU A 108 19.89 2.39 -2.17
N PHE A 109 19.29 1.37 -1.55
CA PHE A 109 18.79 1.43 -0.18
C PHE A 109 19.81 0.84 0.79
N ARG A 110 19.92 1.44 1.98
CA ARG A 110 20.69 0.94 3.12
C ARG A 110 19.77 0.76 4.32
N VAL A 111 19.65 -0.48 4.78
CA VAL A 111 18.76 -0.85 5.88
C VAL A 111 19.56 -1.24 7.12
N PRO A 112 19.07 -0.92 8.33
CA PRO A 112 19.75 -1.27 9.57
C PRO A 112 19.56 -2.75 9.89
N VAL A 113 20.67 -3.49 9.98
CA VAL A 113 20.71 -4.90 10.40
C VAL A 113 21.59 -4.99 11.64
N GLY A 114 20.95 -4.90 12.81
CA GLY A 114 21.64 -4.82 14.10
C GLY A 114 22.46 -3.53 14.25
N LYS A 115 23.79 -3.63 14.15
CA LYS A 115 24.72 -2.47 14.23
C LYS A 115 25.33 -2.07 12.89
N MET A 116 24.96 -2.77 11.82
CA MET A 116 25.50 -2.56 10.48
C MET A 116 24.39 -2.06 9.56
N GLU A 117 24.78 -1.44 8.45
CA GLU A 117 23.88 -1.14 7.34
C GLU A 117 24.12 -2.17 6.23
N ALA A 118 23.05 -2.78 5.73
CA ALA A 118 23.09 -3.71 4.60
C ALA A 118 22.46 -3.05 3.37
N PRO A 119 23.04 -3.23 2.17
CA PRO A 119 22.43 -2.77 0.93
C PRO A 119 21.21 -3.62 0.58
N VAL A 120 20.19 -3.01 -0.03
CA VAL A 120 19.07 -3.73 -0.67
C VAL A 120 19.28 -3.68 -2.17
N GLU A 121 19.39 -4.86 -2.79
CA GLU A 121 19.61 -4.99 -4.22
C GLU A 121 18.30 -5.07 -5.00
N GLY A 122 18.32 -4.68 -6.28
CA GLY A 122 17.21 -4.89 -7.20
C GLY A 122 16.04 -3.90 -7.10
N VAL A 123 16.16 -2.87 -6.26
CA VAL A 123 15.15 -1.80 -6.17
C VAL A 123 15.41 -0.72 -7.22
N THR A 124 14.38 -0.37 -7.97
CA THR A 124 14.43 0.63 -9.05
C THR A 124 13.34 1.68 -8.90
N SER A 125 13.42 2.77 -9.65
CA SER A 125 12.36 3.80 -9.71
C SER A 125 11.01 3.26 -10.20
N GLN A 126 10.98 2.08 -10.83
CA GLN A 126 9.76 1.42 -11.32
C GLN A 126 9.25 0.31 -10.37
N SER A 127 9.97 0.03 -9.28
CA SER A 127 9.53 -0.97 -8.30
C SER A 127 8.24 -0.50 -7.61
N THR A 128 7.31 -1.43 -7.34
CA THR A 128 6.11 -1.10 -6.59
C THR A 128 6.44 -0.94 -5.11
N PHE A 129 5.64 -0.17 -4.36
CA PHE A 129 5.85 -0.03 -2.92
C PHE A 129 5.89 -1.39 -2.18
N ALA A 130 5.02 -2.32 -2.58
CA ALA A 130 4.96 -3.66 -2.00
C ALA A 130 6.27 -4.45 -2.23
N ASP A 131 6.81 -4.41 -3.46
CA ASP A 131 8.07 -5.08 -3.79
C ASP A 131 9.24 -4.53 -2.97
N VAL A 132 9.29 -3.20 -2.80
CA VAL A 132 10.34 -2.54 -2.03
C VAL A 132 10.24 -2.88 -0.55
N VAL A 133 9.03 -2.87 0.02
CA VAL A 133 8.79 -3.28 1.41
C VAL A 133 9.21 -4.72 1.61
N GLN A 134 8.88 -5.63 0.70
CA GLN A 134 9.27 -7.04 0.77
C GLN A 134 10.79 -7.22 0.66
N ALA A 135 11.47 -6.47 -0.21
CA ALA A 135 12.91 -6.51 -0.35
C ALA A 135 13.61 -6.01 0.94
N ILE A 136 13.15 -4.89 1.49
CA ILE A 136 13.66 -4.33 2.75
C ILE A 136 13.42 -5.30 3.90
N SER A 137 12.20 -5.84 4.03
CA SER A 137 11.83 -6.76 5.10
C SER A 137 12.64 -8.06 5.05
N GLY A 138 12.91 -8.56 3.83
CA GLY A 138 13.78 -9.71 3.59
C GLY A 138 15.22 -9.49 4.07
N VAL A 139 15.80 -8.32 3.81
CA VAL A 139 17.16 -7.98 4.27
C VAL A 139 17.20 -7.76 5.79
N MET A 140 16.17 -7.13 6.37
CA MET A 140 16.08 -6.90 7.82
C MET A 140 15.74 -8.16 8.61
N GLY A 141 15.15 -9.19 7.98
CA GLY A 141 14.66 -10.38 8.65
C GLY A 141 13.43 -10.11 9.53
N VAL A 142 12.61 -9.12 9.17
CA VAL A 142 11.43 -8.67 9.93
C VAL A 142 10.18 -8.84 9.07
N SER A 143 9.02 -9.03 9.69
CA SER A 143 7.73 -9.05 8.98
C SER A 143 7.45 -7.69 8.35
N SER A 144 6.99 -7.66 7.09
CA SER A 144 6.64 -6.44 6.36
C SER A 144 5.59 -5.58 7.10
N HIS A 145 4.69 -6.21 7.86
CA HIS A 145 3.64 -5.52 8.62
C HIS A 145 4.14 -4.83 9.90
N ALA A 146 5.29 -5.25 10.43
CA ALA A 146 5.86 -4.69 11.66
C ALA A 146 6.80 -3.49 11.38
N LEU A 147 7.05 -3.17 10.11
CA LEU A 147 7.98 -2.12 9.71
C LEU A 147 7.33 -0.74 9.80
N SER A 148 7.65 0.00 10.86
CA SER A 148 7.49 1.46 10.89
C SER A 148 8.80 2.09 10.48
N LEU A 149 8.94 2.46 9.21
CA LEU A 149 10.18 3.01 8.67
C LEU A 149 10.05 4.49 8.33
N GLY A 150 11.19 5.17 8.35
CA GLY A 150 11.39 6.45 7.70
C GLY A 150 12.60 6.39 6.78
N TYR A 151 12.72 7.34 5.87
CA TYR A 151 13.83 7.39 4.92
C TYR A 151 14.56 8.73 4.92
N VAL A 152 15.85 8.70 4.60
CA VAL A 152 16.72 9.88 4.48
C VAL A 152 17.64 9.71 3.29
N PHE A 153 17.66 10.68 2.38
CA PHE A 153 18.63 10.72 1.29
C PHE A 153 20.02 11.14 1.76
N SER A 154 21.06 10.47 1.25
CA SER A 154 22.46 10.79 1.58
C SER A 154 22.94 12.14 1.03
N PHE A 155 22.24 12.72 0.05
CA PHE A 155 22.56 14.02 -0.51
C PHE A 155 21.97 15.21 0.27
N LEU A 156 21.13 14.96 1.28
CA LEU A 156 20.63 16.03 2.16
C LEU A 156 21.75 16.55 3.06
N SER A 157 21.69 17.84 3.41
CA SER A 157 22.66 18.43 4.34
C SER A 157 22.61 17.70 5.68
N LYS A 158 23.77 17.35 6.24
CA LYS A 158 23.87 16.72 7.58
C LYS A 158 23.59 17.70 8.73
N THR A 159 23.55 19.01 8.44
CA THR A 159 23.36 20.08 9.42
C THR A 159 22.31 21.07 8.92
N PRO A 160 21.13 21.17 9.57
CA PRO A 160 20.66 20.31 10.67
C PRO A 160 20.51 18.85 10.24
N LYS A 161 20.49 17.90 11.20
CA LYS A 161 20.26 16.49 10.87
C LYS A 161 18.90 16.37 10.17
N PRO A 162 18.84 15.79 8.97
CA PRO A 162 17.59 15.64 8.24
C PRO A 162 16.64 14.76 9.07
N LYS A 163 15.37 15.15 9.14
CA LYS A 163 14.33 14.33 9.77
C LYS A 163 13.92 13.24 8.78
N PRO A 164 13.80 11.98 9.20
CA PRO A 164 13.28 10.92 8.34
C PRO A 164 11.87 11.26 7.87
N ALA A 165 11.62 11.13 6.57
CA ALA A 165 10.29 11.19 6.00
C ALA A 165 9.58 9.85 6.25
N LEU A 166 8.27 9.88 6.50
CA LEU A 166 7.49 8.68 6.78
C LEU A 166 7.45 7.75 5.57
N TRP A 167 7.64 6.45 5.80
CA TRP A 167 7.61 5.43 4.76
C TRP A 167 6.20 4.83 4.61
N ASN A 168 5.46 5.27 3.59
CA ASN A 168 4.16 4.71 3.20
C ASN A 168 4.02 4.75 1.66
N ALA A 169 2.89 4.27 1.11
CA ALA A 169 2.68 4.22 -0.34
C ALA A 169 2.86 5.60 -1.02
N ASN A 170 2.33 6.67 -0.41
CA ASN A 170 2.51 8.03 -0.92
C ASN A 170 3.96 8.52 -0.77
N GLY A 171 4.60 8.17 0.35
CA GLY A 171 6.00 8.47 0.65
C GLY A 171 6.97 7.85 -0.35
N TRP A 172 6.62 6.69 -0.93
CA TRP A 172 7.37 6.06 -2.02
C TRP A 172 7.33 6.90 -3.30
N SER A 173 6.16 7.35 -3.73
CA SER A 173 6.04 8.22 -4.92
C SER A 173 6.84 9.52 -4.74
N ILE A 174 6.76 10.14 -3.55
CA ILE A 174 7.54 11.33 -3.21
C ILE A 174 9.05 11.04 -3.27
N LEU A 175 9.49 9.91 -2.72
CA LEU A 175 10.89 9.50 -2.77
C LEU A 175 11.38 9.36 -4.21
N VAL A 176 10.62 8.67 -5.06
CA VAL A 176 10.99 8.48 -6.46
C VAL A 176 11.10 9.83 -7.17
N CYS A 177 10.13 10.73 -6.97
CA CYS A 177 10.17 12.09 -7.51
C CYS A 177 11.41 12.89 -7.05
N ASP A 178 11.73 12.86 -5.76
CA ASP A 178 12.91 13.53 -5.20
C ASP A 178 14.23 12.97 -5.77
N ALA A 179 14.29 11.65 -5.95
CA ALA A 179 15.43 10.98 -6.57
C ALA A 179 15.59 11.37 -8.06
N CYS A 180 14.48 11.41 -8.81
CA CYS A 180 14.45 11.89 -10.20
C CYS A 180 14.97 13.33 -10.30
N ALA A 181 14.40 14.24 -9.51
CA ALA A 181 14.77 15.65 -9.51
C ALA A 181 16.25 15.86 -9.15
N TRP A 182 16.76 15.08 -8.18
CA TRP A 182 18.18 15.14 -7.82
C TRP A 182 19.09 14.64 -8.96
N ARG A 183 18.71 13.54 -9.63
CA ARG A 183 19.45 12.96 -10.76
C ARG A 183 19.50 13.95 -11.94
N GLU A 184 18.36 14.49 -12.35
CA GLU A 184 18.24 15.47 -13.43
C GLU A 184 19.07 16.72 -13.15
N LYS A 185 19.00 17.26 -11.93
CA LYS A 185 19.79 18.41 -11.50
C LYS A 185 21.31 18.17 -11.59
N ASN A 186 21.76 16.93 -11.41
CA ASN A 186 23.17 16.58 -11.55
C ASN A 186 23.58 16.31 -13.01
N LEU A 187 22.69 15.73 -13.82
CA LEU A 187 22.88 15.56 -15.26
C LEU A 187 22.95 16.90 -15.99
N ALA A 188 22.06 17.85 -15.65
CA ALA A 188 22.04 19.20 -16.21
C ALA A 188 23.34 19.98 -15.97
N LYS A 189 24.10 19.64 -14.93
CA LYS A 189 25.42 20.26 -14.63
C LYS A 189 26.53 19.77 -15.56
N LYS A 190 26.23 18.99 -16.60
CA LYS A 190 27.19 18.38 -17.54
C LYS A 190 28.34 17.65 -16.83
N LYS A 191 28.06 17.10 -15.64
CA LYS A 191 29.03 16.25 -14.95
C LYS A 191 29.05 14.89 -15.66
N PRO A 192 30.22 14.32 -15.95
CA PRO A 192 30.32 13.05 -16.67
C PRO A 192 29.72 11.87 -15.89
N MET A 193 29.54 12.02 -14.57
CA MET A 193 28.97 11.00 -13.71
C MET A 193 28.14 11.66 -12.62
N VAL A 194 26.92 11.15 -12.40
CA VAL A 194 26.09 11.51 -11.26
C VAL A 194 26.80 11.02 -9.99
N PRO A 195 26.99 11.86 -8.95
CA PRO A 195 27.61 11.40 -7.71
C PRO A 195 26.89 10.16 -7.14
N PRO A 196 27.58 9.22 -6.49
CA PRO A 196 26.90 8.13 -5.81
C PRO A 196 26.01 8.69 -4.70
N TRP A 197 24.80 8.14 -4.59
CA TRP A 197 23.80 8.50 -3.59
C TRP A 197 23.05 7.25 -3.16
N TYR A 198 22.44 7.30 -1.97
CA TYR A 198 21.70 6.18 -1.40
C TYR A 198 20.62 6.72 -0.45
N VAL A 199 19.64 5.86 -0.16
CA VAL A 199 18.57 6.11 0.81
C VAL A 199 18.85 5.29 2.06
N THR A 200 19.01 5.94 3.21
CA THR A 200 19.10 5.25 4.49
C THR A 200 17.70 5.07 5.06
N MET A 201 17.34 3.82 5.37
CA MET A 201 16.14 3.49 6.10
C MET A 201 16.40 3.61 7.60
N GLN A 202 15.46 4.21 8.32
CA GLN A 202 15.51 4.36 9.76
C GLN A 202 14.27 3.74 10.39
N ASP A 203 14.48 2.90 11.40
CA ASP A 203 13.40 2.35 12.20
C ASP A 203 12.77 3.44 13.06
N MET A 204 11.45 3.59 12.93
CA MET A 204 10.60 4.57 13.61
C MET A 204 9.66 3.88 14.63
N SER A 205 9.71 2.55 14.77
CA SER A 205 8.88 1.77 15.72
C SER A 205 9.18 2.11 17.18
N ASP A 206 10.45 2.33 17.48
CA ASP A 206 10.89 2.89 18.74
C ASP A 206 10.49 4.36 18.76
N GLY A 207 9.26 4.67 19.20
CA GLY A 207 8.76 6.03 19.50
C GLY A 207 9.61 6.83 20.52
N SER A 208 10.80 6.33 20.82
CA SER A 208 11.92 7.04 21.40
C SER A 208 12.28 8.26 20.56
N LYS A 209 11.77 9.41 21.02
CA LYS A 209 12.36 10.74 20.80
C LYS A 209 13.87 10.59 20.61
N ALA A 210 14.38 11.06 19.46
CA ALA A 210 15.79 11.09 19.12
C ALA A 210 16.64 11.67 20.26
N LYS A 211 17.02 10.82 21.22
CA LYS A 211 17.98 11.16 22.27
C LYS A 211 19.34 11.04 21.61
N SER A 212 20.01 12.18 21.49
CA SER A 212 21.42 12.25 21.14
C SER A 212 22.17 11.22 21.98
N ALA A 213 22.96 10.39 21.31
CA ALA A 213 23.82 9.41 21.92
C ALA A 213 24.75 10.09 22.93
N ASP A 214 24.45 9.93 24.21
CA ASP A 214 25.44 9.71 25.25
C ASP A 214 24.80 9.00 26.46
N ALA A 215 25.61 8.20 27.14
CA ALA A 215 25.33 7.44 28.36
C ALA A 215 24.57 6.08 28.26
N THR A 216 25.37 5.02 28.18
CA THR A 216 25.32 3.80 29.02
C THR A 216 24.00 3.44 29.72
N ALA A 217 23.27 2.47 29.17
CA ALA A 217 22.44 1.53 29.94
C ALA A 217 22.36 0.20 29.18
N LYS A 218 23.12 -0.76 29.71
CA LYS A 218 23.42 -2.08 29.16
C LYS A 218 22.32 -3.06 29.63
N GLU A 219 21.90 -3.95 28.74
CA GLU A 219 21.41 -5.31 29.08
C GLU A 219 19.91 -5.53 29.45
N LEU A 220 18.99 -4.63 29.10
CA LEU A 220 17.53 -4.91 29.22
C LEU A 220 16.73 -4.82 27.92
N LYS A 221 17.26 -4.23 26.85
CA LYS A 221 16.48 -3.96 25.62
C LYS A 221 16.42 -5.10 24.61
N ALA A 222 17.40 -6.00 24.58
CA ALA A 222 17.40 -7.12 23.63
C ALA A 222 16.29 -8.16 23.92
N SER A 223 15.91 -8.32 25.20
CA SER A 223 14.82 -9.21 25.60
C SER A 223 13.44 -8.65 25.21
N GLN A 224 13.28 -7.33 25.27
CA GLN A 224 12.00 -6.69 24.97
C GLN A 224 11.68 -6.70 23.46
N VAL A 225 12.68 -6.52 22.60
CA VAL A 225 12.49 -6.58 21.14
C VAL A 225 12.16 -8.00 20.67
N ALA A 226 12.81 -9.02 21.23
CA ALA A 226 12.48 -10.42 20.92
C ALA A 226 11.07 -10.81 21.42
N ALA A 227 10.63 -10.28 22.57
CA ALA A 227 9.30 -10.51 23.10
C ALA A 227 8.19 -9.87 22.24
N VAL A 228 8.44 -8.69 21.67
CA VAL A 228 7.48 -8.02 20.77
C VAL A 228 7.35 -8.77 19.44
N ALA A 229 8.46 -9.16 18.81
CA ALA A 229 8.42 -9.95 17.57
C ALA A 229 7.73 -11.32 17.76
N GLY A 230 7.89 -11.94 18.93
CA GLY A 230 7.18 -13.18 19.28
C GLY A 230 5.67 -12.99 19.43
N ARG A 231 5.23 -11.82 19.93
CA ARG A 231 3.82 -11.49 20.08
C ARG A 231 3.13 -11.27 18.73
N ASP A 232 3.75 -10.52 17.82
CA ASP A 232 3.16 -10.27 16.49
C ASP A 232 3.01 -11.58 15.68
N ALA A 233 4.00 -12.47 15.76
CA ALA A 233 3.93 -13.78 15.12
C ALA A 233 2.82 -14.66 15.70
N LEU A 234 2.64 -14.61 17.03
CA LEU A 234 1.54 -15.30 17.71
C LEU A 234 0.19 -14.73 17.29
N GLU A 235 0.02 -13.40 17.27
CA GLU A 235 -1.24 -12.75 16.91
C GLU A 235 -1.65 -13.08 15.46
N LEU A 236 -0.69 -13.11 14.51
CA LEU A 236 -0.97 -13.49 13.13
C LEU A 236 -1.40 -14.97 13.00
N GLU A 237 -0.77 -15.87 13.76
CA GLU A 237 -1.16 -17.28 13.77
C GLU A 237 -2.55 -17.48 14.40
N LEU A 238 -2.85 -16.78 15.50
CA LEU A 238 -4.18 -16.79 16.12
C LEU A 238 -5.26 -16.28 15.16
N LEU A 239 -4.98 -15.23 14.39
CA LEU A 239 -5.92 -14.70 13.39
C LEU A 239 -6.23 -15.76 12.32
N ARG A 240 -5.20 -16.44 11.79
CA ARG A 240 -5.36 -17.52 10.81
C ARG A 240 -6.18 -18.69 11.37
N ARG A 241 -5.98 -19.03 12.64
CA ARG A 241 -6.75 -20.09 13.31
C ARG A 241 -8.22 -19.70 13.47
N ILE A 242 -8.52 -18.48 13.92
CA ILE A 242 -9.90 -17.97 14.00
C ILE A 242 -10.56 -18.01 12.61
N ASP A 243 -9.88 -17.57 11.55
CA ASP A 243 -10.44 -17.57 10.20
C ASP A 243 -10.78 -18.99 9.68
N LYS A 244 -9.98 -19.98 10.08
CA LYS A 244 -10.16 -21.39 9.69
C LYS A 244 -11.21 -22.10 10.54
N GLU A 245 -11.16 -21.94 11.87
CA GLU A 245 -12.02 -22.66 12.82
C GLU A 245 -13.45 -22.10 12.83
N MET A 246 -13.62 -20.81 12.55
CA MET A 246 -14.94 -20.14 12.58
C MET A 246 -15.65 -20.12 11.22
N LEU A 247 -15.18 -20.86 10.23
CA LEU A 247 -15.83 -20.92 8.92
C LEU A 247 -17.17 -21.67 9.02
N CYS A 248 -18.27 -20.93 8.87
CA CYS A 248 -19.60 -21.50 8.97
C CYS A 248 -20.01 -22.16 7.66
N SER A 249 -20.37 -23.45 7.72
CA SER A 249 -20.83 -24.22 6.56
C SER A 249 -22.12 -23.69 5.91
N LYS A 250 -22.97 -22.97 6.67
CA LYS A 250 -24.23 -22.41 6.15
C LYS A 250 -24.04 -21.12 5.38
N HIS A 251 -23.16 -20.23 5.86
CA HIS A 251 -22.98 -18.90 5.28
C HIS A 251 -21.72 -18.80 4.42
N ASN A 252 -20.82 -19.79 4.49
CA ASN A 252 -19.50 -19.76 3.86
C ASN A 252 -18.67 -18.52 4.24
N HIS A 253 -18.83 -18.04 5.47
CA HIS A 253 -18.14 -16.89 6.05
C HIS A 253 -17.73 -17.20 7.49
N GLN A 254 -16.81 -16.41 8.06
CA GLN A 254 -16.43 -16.56 9.47
C GLN A 254 -17.59 -16.12 10.37
N CYS A 255 -18.28 -17.07 10.99
CA CYS A 255 -19.40 -16.79 11.87
C CYS A 255 -19.31 -17.59 13.16
N VAL A 256 -19.76 -16.98 14.25
CA VAL A 256 -19.91 -17.63 15.56
C VAL A 256 -21.39 -17.87 15.86
N LEU A 257 -21.70 -18.98 16.52
CA LEU A 257 -23.06 -19.29 16.95
C LEU A 257 -23.34 -18.54 18.26
N HIS A 258 -24.17 -17.52 18.20
CA HIS A 258 -24.62 -16.78 19.37
C HIS A 258 -25.43 -17.70 20.31
N PRO A 259 -25.43 -17.50 21.64
CA PRO A 259 -26.20 -18.30 22.59
C PRO A 259 -27.71 -18.38 22.29
N THR A 260 -28.25 -17.41 21.55
CA THR A 260 -29.65 -17.41 21.09
C THR A 260 -29.91 -18.34 19.90
N GLY A 261 -28.89 -19.01 19.37
CA GLY A 261 -28.96 -19.88 18.19
C GLY A 261 -28.78 -19.18 16.85
N GLY A 262 -28.62 -17.85 16.84
CA GLY A 262 -28.31 -17.08 15.63
C GLY A 262 -26.83 -17.17 15.24
N HIS A 263 -26.51 -17.06 13.96
CA HIS A 263 -25.13 -16.88 13.51
C HIS A 263 -24.78 -15.40 13.46
N TYR A 264 -23.63 -15.03 14.01
CA TYR A 264 -23.09 -13.68 13.94
C TYR A 264 -21.83 -13.67 13.06
N ASN A 265 -21.80 -12.82 12.04
CA ASN A 265 -20.65 -12.66 11.15
C ASN A 265 -19.55 -11.83 11.81
N LEU A 266 -18.36 -12.41 11.95
CA LEU A 266 -17.22 -11.74 12.58
C LEU A 266 -16.62 -10.68 11.66
N THR A 267 -16.70 -9.41 12.07
CA THR A 267 -15.95 -8.32 11.42
C THR A 267 -14.44 -8.47 11.67
N MET A 268 -13.60 -7.84 10.83
CA MET A 268 -12.16 -7.84 11.05
C MET A 268 -11.77 -7.27 12.43
N ASN A 269 -12.46 -6.22 12.88
CA ASN A 269 -12.27 -5.62 14.20
C ASN A 269 -12.55 -6.63 15.34
N ASN A 270 -13.62 -7.43 15.21
CA ASN A 270 -13.93 -8.46 16.20
C ASN A 270 -12.86 -9.55 16.23
N LYS A 271 -12.35 -9.96 15.07
CA LYS A 271 -11.27 -10.96 14.98
C LYS A 271 -9.99 -10.43 15.64
N GLN A 272 -9.59 -9.20 15.34
CA GLN A 272 -8.39 -8.57 15.94
C GLN A 272 -8.52 -8.45 17.46
N LYS A 273 -9.67 -8.00 17.98
CA LYS A 273 -9.91 -7.96 19.43
C LYS A 273 -9.83 -9.34 20.06
N TRP A 274 -10.41 -10.36 19.43
CA TRP A 274 -10.35 -11.72 19.92
C TRP A 274 -8.91 -12.25 19.95
N VAL A 275 -8.13 -12.00 18.89
CA VAL A 275 -6.70 -12.32 18.83
C VAL A 275 -5.94 -11.69 20.00
N HIS A 276 -6.12 -10.40 20.25
CA HIS A 276 -5.43 -9.73 21.36
C HIS A 276 -5.82 -10.31 22.72
N LEU A 277 -7.11 -10.61 22.95
CA LEU A 277 -7.57 -11.24 24.18
C LEU A 277 -6.93 -12.62 24.41
N VAL A 278 -6.80 -13.44 23.37
CA VAL A 278 -6.16 -14.76 23.46
C VAL A 278 -4.64 -14.63 23.62
N ALA A 279 -4.01 -13.68 22.93
CA ALA A 279 -2.58 -13.43 23.02
C ALA A 279 -2.15 -12.93 24.41
N ASP A 280 -2.96 -12.09 25.07
CA ASP A 280 -2.70 -11.59 26.43
C ASP A 280 -2.83 -12.69 27.51
N GLU A 281 -3.65 -13.71 27.26
CA GLU A 281 -3.81 -14.86 28.15
C GLU A 281 -2.84 -16.02 27.82
N HIS A 282 -2.08 -15.90 26.73
CA HIS A 282 -1.20 -16.97 26.26
C HIS A 282 -0.08 -17.29 27.28
N GLY A 283 -0.09 -18.52 27.81
CA GLY A 283 0.89 -19.01 28.77
C GLY A 283 0.46 -18.92 30.24
N LYS A 284 -0.77 -18.46 30.53
CA LYS A 284 -1.36 -18.59 31.86
C LYS A 284 -1.88 -20.02 32.07
N GLU A 285 -1.87 -20.50 33.32
CA GLU A 285 -2.32 -21.85 33.68
C GLU A 285 -3.82 -22.07 33.42
N ASP A 286 -4.62 -20.99 33.47
CA ASP A 286 -6.07 -21.00 33.26
C ASP A 286 -6.49 -19.77 32.43
N PRO A 287 -6.37 -19.84 31.09
CA PRO A 287 -6.66 -18.69 30.22
C PRO A 287 -8.16 -18.43 30.16
N GLN A 288 -8.57 -17.20 30.45
CA GLN A 288 -9.99 -16.81 30.39
C GLN A 288 -10.55 -16.82 28.95
N TYR A 289 -9.68 -16.63 27.96
CA TYR A 289 -10.05 -16.54 26.56
C TYR A 289 -9.30 -17.57 25.73
N THR A 290 -10.03 -18.34 24.92
CA THR A 290 -9.47 -19.33 24.00
C THR A 290 -9.98 -19.09 22.58
N ILE A 291 -9.41 -19.79 21.60
CA ILE A 291 -9.89 -19.74 20.20
C ILE A 291 -11.19 -20.55 20.05
N GLU A 292 -11.39 -21.56 20.88
CA GLU A 292 -12.52 -22.48 20.78
C GLU A 292 -13.82 -21.83 21.28
N GLU A 293 -13.72 -20.92 22.24
CA GLU A 293 -14.85 -20.23 22.85
C GLU A 293 -14.84 -18.73 22.54
N CYS A 294 -15.81 -18.29 21.73
CA CYS A 294 -15.96 -16.88 21.37
C CYS A 294 -16.31 -16.03 22.60
N PRO A 295 -15.51 -15.00 22.96
CA PRO A 295 -15.76 -14.19 24.14
C PRO A 295 -16.78 -13.08 23.83
N PHE A 296 -18.05 -13.48 23.70
CA PHE A 296 -19.16 -12.59 23.29
C PHE A 296 -19.25 -11.30 24.11
N ASP A 297 -19.08 -11.40 25.43
CA ASP A 297 -19.13 -10.27 26.36
C ASP A 297 -17.98 -9.29 26.12
N ALA A 298 -16.76 -9.80 25.96
CA ALA A 298 -15.57 -8.97 25.74
C ALA A 298 -15.54 -8.33 24.34
N LEU A 299 -16.16 -8.98 23.35
CA LEU A 299 -16.27 -8.45 21.98
C LEU A 299 -17.45 -7.48 21.81
N ASN A 300 -18.28 -7.27 22.84
CA ASN A 300 -19.51 -6.48 22.77
C ASN A 300 -20.44 -6.94 21.62
N ILE A 301 -20.56 -8.26 21.42
CA ILE A 301 -21.43 -8.86 20.38
C ILE A 301 -22.90 -8.93 20.82
N ALA A 302 -23.20 -8.49 22.04
CA ALA A 302 -24.53 -8.53 22.64
C ALA A 302 -25.61 -7.88 21.73
N ASP A 303 -26.58 -8.71 21.34
CA ASP A 303 -27.88 -8.37 20.75
C ASP A 303 -27.92 -7.89 19.27
N GLY A 304 -26.99 -8.40 18.46
CA GLY A 304 -26.99 -8.24 17.01
C GLY A 304 -28.27 -8.62 16.22
N PRO A 305 -29.06 -9.66 16.56
CA PRO A 305 -30.18 -10.03 15.69
C PRO A 305 -31.26 -8.95 15.62
N ALA A 306 -31.49 -8.18 16.69
CA ALA A 306 -32.44 -7.06 16.66
C ALA A 306 -31.91 -5.88 15.83
N ARG A 307 -30.61 -5.57 15.93
CA ARG A 307 -29.99 -4.44 15.21
C ARG A 307 -29.89 -4.73 13.71
N GLN A 308 -29.45 -5.93 13.32
CA GLN A 308 -29.39 -6.33 11.90
C GLN A 308 -30.78 -6.53 11.27
N ALA A 309 -31.76 -7.06 12.02
CA ALA A 309 -33.14 -7.13 11.54
C ALA A 309 -33.74 -5.72 11.37
N SER A 310 -33.49 -4.80 12.30
CA SER A 310 -34.01 -3.43 12.22
C SER A 310 -33.45 -2.62 11.04
N ILE A 311 -32.19 -2.85 10.64
CA ILE A 311 -31.58 -2.26 9.43
C ILE A 311 -32.28 -2.79 8.17
N ARG A 312 -32.66 -4.08 8.16
CA ARG A 312 -33.39 -4.68 7.02
C ARG A 312 -34.86 -4.24 6.94
N THR A 313 -35.53 -4.00 8.08
CA THR A 313 -36.95 -3.59 8.12
C THR A 313 -37.17 -2.09 7.86
N ARG A 314 -36.12 -1.26 7.91
CA ARG A 314 -36.21 0.19 7.63
C ARG A 314 -36.04 0.58 6.16
N MET A 315 -35.77 -0.36 5.26
CA MET A 315 -35.78 -0.06 3.82
C MET A 315 -37.23 0.08 3.33
N PRO A 316 -37.69 1.26 2.89
CA PRO A 316 -39.01 1.40 2.29
C PRO A 316 -39.04 0.61 0.97
N ALA A 317 -40.12 -0.14 0.76
CA ALA A 317 -40.35 -0.85 -0.49
C ALA A 317 -40.24 0.12 -1.68
N PRO A 318 -39.65 -0.29 -2.81
CA PRO A 318 -39.46 0.60 -3.96
C PRO A 318 -40.82 1.11 -4.46
N SER A 319 -41.07 2.39 -4.22
CA SER A 319 -42.22 3.12 -4.73
C SER A 319 -42.09 3.26 -6.25
N THR A 320 -43.12 2.84 -6.96
CA THR A 320 -43.35 3.03 -8.40
C THR A 320 -43.08 4.49 -8.82
N PRO A 321 -42.39 4.75 -9.95
CA PRO A 321 -42.03 6.11 -10.32
C PRO A 321 -43.26 6.89 -10.78
N GLN A 322 -43.56 7.98 -10.06
CA GLN A 322 -44.56 8.98 -10.45
C GLN A 322 -43.83 10.11 -11.19
N ALA A 323 -44.27 10.38 -12.41
CA ALA A 323 -43.70 11.38 -13.29
C ALA A 323 -44.03 12.82 -12.85
N GLY A 324 -43.04 13.71 -12.94
CA GLY A 324 -43.24 15.12 -13.23
C GLY A 324 -42.69 16.10 -12.19
N GLY A 325 -41.86 17.05 -12.65
CA GLY A 325 -41.75 18.37 -12.01
C GLY A 325 -40.34 18.95 -11.87
N SER A 326 -39.89 19.62 -12.93
CA SER A 326 -39.02 20.82 -12.98
C SER A 326 -38.70 21.58 -11.68
N GLY A 327 -37.44 22.00 -11.52
CA GLY A 327 -37.03 23.11 -10.65
C GLY A 327 -35.52 23.29 -10.53
N THR A 328 -34.96 24.26 -11.23
CA THR A 328 -33.57 24.70 -11.21
C THR A 328 -33.32 25.80 -10.15
N ASP A 329 -32.02 26.00 -9.86
CA ASP A 329 -31.35 27.25 -9.46
C ASP A 329 -31.09 27.56 -7.98
N HIS A 330 -29.86 28.05 -7.76
CA HIS A 330 -29.23 28.67 -6.59
C HIS A 330 -28.39 27.79 -5.66
N PHE A 331 -27.09 27.61 -5.94
CA PHE A 331 -26.11 27.31 -4.88
C PHE A 331 -24.62 27.62 -5.21
N PHE A 332 -24.31 28.70 -5.93
CA PHE A 332 -22.91 29.16 -6.07
C PHE A 332 -22.83 30.69 -6.01
N ASP A 333 -22.64 31.23 -4.81
CA ASP A 333 -21.98 32.52 -4.60
C ASP A 333 -21.56 32.67 -3.13
N ALA A 334 -20.24 32.80 -2.87
CA ALA A 334 -19.60 33.38 -1.67
C ALA A 334 -18.33 32.62 -1.22
N ALA A 335 -17.20 32.86 -1.90
CA ALA A 335 -15.87 32.66 -1.31
C ALA A 335 -14.80 33.52 -2.02
N ALA A 336 -14.99 34.84 -2.00
CA ALA A 336 -13.99 35.81 -2.43
C ALA A 336 -13.72 36.80 -1.30
N GLY A 337 -12.53 36.74 -0.69
CA GLY A 337 -12.03 37.82 0.16
C GLY A 337 -11.36 37.37 1.44
N PHE A 338 -10.16 36.78 1.37
CA PHE A 338 -9.26 36.77 2.52
C PHE A 338 -7.78 36.59 2.16
N LEU A 339 -7.21 37.49 1.36
CA LEU A 339 -5.75 37.48 1.15
C LEU A 339 -5.19 38.86 0.80
N GLU A 340 -5.22 39.77 1.76
CA GLU A 340 -4.45 41.01 1.65
C GLU A 340 -4.10 41.59 3.03
N ARG A 341 -2.98 41.14 3.63
CA ARG A 341 -2.13 41.96 4.51
C ARG A 341 -0.92 41.18 5.01
N PHE A 342 0.16 41.92 5.25
CA PHE A 342 1.47 41.53 5.79
C PHE A 342 2.58 41.19 4.78
N ALA A 343 2.88 42.17 3.92
CA ALA A 343 4.25 42.44 3.50
C ALA A 343 4.83 43.56 4.38
N SER A 344 5.90 43.30 5.13
CA SER A 344 6.87 44.32 5.58
C SER A 344 8.10 43.70 6.27
N GLY A 345 9.25 43.84 5.61
CA GLY A 345 10.52 44.27 6.20
C GLY A 345 11.32 43.30 7.09
N SER A 346 12.53 42.96 6.66
CA SER A 346 13.78 43.42 7.32
C SER A 346 14.99 42.66 6.78
N SER A 347 15.97 43.40 6.27
CA SER A 347 17.24 42.90 5.74
C SER A 347 18.34 43.02 6.80
N VAL A 348 19.11 41.94 7.00
CA VAL A 348 20.36 41.96 7.76
C VAL A 348 21.42 41.17 6.97
N PRO A 349 22.60 41.71 6.69
CA PRO A 349 23.67 40.98 6.03
C PRO A 349 24.52 40.24 7.10
N THR A 350 24.92 39.01 6.83
CA THR A 350 25.94 38.33 7.65
C THR A 350 26.98 37.68 6.75
N SER A 351 28.22 38.08 6.98
CA SER A 351 29.44 37.75 6.26
C SER A 351 29.90 36.31 6.53
N LEU A 352 30.47 35.70 5.49
CA LEU A 352 31.14 34.39 5.50
C LEU A 352 32.60 34.55 5.94
N PRO A 353 33.15 33.62 6.75
CA PRO A 353 34.59 33.40 6.82
C PRO A 353 35.01 32.29 5.84
N ALA A 354 36.12 32.57 5.15
CA ALA A 354 36.80 31.69 4.19
C ALA A 354 37.32 30.41 4.86
N ARG A 355 37.20 29.28 4.15
CA ARG A 355 37.76 27.98 4.54
C ARG A 355 38.95 27.64 3.64
N PRO A 356 40.09 27.19 4.20
CA PRO A 356 41.30 26.91 3.43
C PRO A 356 41.24 25.58 2.68
N ALA A 357 41.96 25.56 1.56
CA ALA A 357 42.15 24.42 0.67
C ALA A 357 43.10 23.36 1.27
N ALA A 358 42.74 22.09 1.13
CA ALA A 358 43.64 20.93 1.22
C ALA A 358 43.09 19.89 0.23
N SER A 359 43.74 19.70 -0.92
CA SER A 359 44.90 18.82 -1.18
C SER A 359 44.50 17.36 -1.41
N LEU A 360 44.30 17.08 -2.70
CA LEU A 360 44.55 15.87 -3.49
C LEU A 360 45.13 14.63 -2.78
N ALA A 361 44.43 13.49 -2.93
CA ALA A 361 45.01 12.19 -3.26
C ALA A 361 43.91 11.28 -3.89
N PRO A 362 44.16 10.64 -5.05
CA PRO A 362 43.23 9.68 -5.66
C PRO A 362 43.56 8.24 -5.25
N PRO A 363 42.58 7.36 -4.97
CA PRO A 363 42.85 5.93 -4.92
C PRO A 363 42.58 5.25 -6.26
N GLU A 364 43.46 4.28 -6.50
CA GLU A 364 43.65 3.42 -7.64
C GLU A 364 42.44 2.58 -8.04
N ILE A 365 42.16 2.64 -9.34
CA ILE A 365 41.79 1.57 -10.28
C ILE A 365 41.65 0.17 -9.67
N GLY A 366 40.43 -0.35 -9.65
CA GLY A 366 40.14 -1.75 -9.37
C GLY A 366 38.95 -2.27 -10.20
N SER A 367 39.27 -3.15 -11.16
CA SER A 367 38.44 -4.23 -11.71
C SER A 367 37.06 -3.89 -12.30
N ALA A 368 37.01 -3.75 -13.63
CA ALA A 368 35.77 -3.73 -14.41
C ALA A 368 35.15 -5.13 -14.46
N HIS A 369 34.20 -5.39 -13.56
CA HIS A 369 33.23 -6.47 -13.76
C HIS A 369 32.21 -6.02 -14.80
N SER A 370 32.17 -6.70 -15.94
CA SER A 370 31.14 -6.54 -16.96
C SER A 370 29.77 -6.78 -16.33
N THR A 371 29.04 -5.70 -16.07
CA THR A 371 27.66 -5.75 -15.63
C THR A 371 26.82 -6.32 -16.78
N PRO A 372 25.90 -7.26 -16.50
CA PRO A 372 24.96 -7.72 -17.51
C PRO A 372 24.16 -6.51 -17.99
N THR A 373 24.29 -6.17 -19.27
CA THR A 373 23.48 -5.14 -19.94
C THR A 373 22.01 -5.49 -19.74
N LYS A 374 21.37 -4.80 -18.77
CA LYS A 374 19.94 -4.92 -18.49
C LYS A 374 19.19 -4.63 -19.79
N LYS A 375 18.41 -5.61 -20.26
CA LYS A 375 17.47 -5.39 -21.37
C LYS A 375 16.53 -4.29 -20.92
N HIS A 376 16.65 -3.09 -21.52
CA HIS A 376 15.67 -2.03 -21.33
C HIS A 376 14.29 -2.62 -21.67
N LEU A 377 13.40 -2.64 -20.69
CA LEU A 377 11.99 -2.94 -20.94
C LEU A 377 11.52 -1.92 -21.96
N ARG A 378 10.94 -2.42 -23.07
CA ARG A 378 10.41 -1.54 -24.11
C ARG A 378 9.35 -0.65 -23.49
N SER A 379 9.38 0.63 -23.83
CA SER A 379 8.35 1.59 -23.45
C SER A 379 6.98 1.04 -23.83
N ILE A 380 6.07 0.97 -22.86
CA ILE A 380 4.68 0.59 -23.10
C ILE A 380 4.03 1.77 -23.84
N VAL A 381 3.48 1.50 -25.02
CA VAL A 381 2.73 2.49 -25.80
C VAL A 381 1.27 2.41 -25.37
N TRP A 382 0.78 3.44 -24.68
CA TRP A 382 -0.61 3.54 -24.28
C TRP A 382 -1.47 4.02 -25.46
N PRO A 383 -2.67 3.44 -25.69
CA PRO A 383 -3.57 3.95 -26.71
C PRO A 383 -4.08 5.33 -26.34
N ALA A 384 -4.20 6.21 -27.34
CA ALA A 384 -4.80 7.52 -27.17
C ALA A 384 -6.26 7.36 -26.72
N LEU A 385 -6.66 8.18 -25.75
CA LEU A 385 -7.93 8.04 -25.06
C LEU A 385 -9.15 8.14 -26.00
N PRO A 386 -9.21 9.06 -26.98
CA PRO A 386 -10.33 9.12 -27.94
C PRO A 386 -10.48 7.84 -28.77
N ASN A 387 -9.35 7.23 -29.16
CA ASN A 387 -9.35 5.98 -29.95
C ASN A 387 -9.82 4.80 -29.11
N TRP A 388 -9.42 4.76 -27.84
CA TRP A 388 -9.83 3.75 -26.90
C TRP A 388 -11.33 3.86 -26.54
N LEU A 389 -11.84 5.05 -26.24
CA LEU A 389 -13.28 5.23 -25.99
C LEU A 389 -14.13 4.80 -27.20
N LYS A 390 -13.68 5.14 -28.41
CA LYS A 390 -14.33 4.72 -29.66
C LYS A 390 -14.30 3.20 -29.86
N SER A 391 -13.25 2.51 -29.41
CA SER A 391 -13.18 1.05 -29.50
C SER A 391 -14.18 0.38 -28.54
N LEU A 392 -14.39 0.96 -27.34
CA LEU A 392 -15.42 0.49 -26.41
C LEU A 392 -16.82 0.59 -27.01
N ASP A 393 -17.15 1.71 -27.66
CA ASP A 393 -18.46 1.91 -28.31
C ASP A 393 -18.67 0.99 -29.52
N SER A 394 -17.58 0.55 -30.15
CA SER A 394 -17.63 -0.37 -31.29
C SER A 394 -17.70 -1.84 -30.88
N ASP A 395 -17.38 -2.17 -29.63
CA ASP A 395 -17.35 -3.54 -29.13
C ASP A 395 -18.74 -3.99 -28.67
N VAL A 396 -19.35 -4.89 -29.44
CA VAL A 396 -20.68 -5.46 -29.17
C VAL A 396 -20.74 -6.21 -27.84
N SER A 397 -19.62 -6.79 -27.40
CA SER A 397 -19.56 -7.52 -26.13
C SER A 397 -19.50 -6.60 -24.92
N ARG A 398 -18.82 -5.46 -25.06
CA ARG A 398 -18.68 -4.44 -24.00
C ARG A 398 -19.89 -3.51 -23.91
N SER A 399 -20.62 -3.34 -25.01
CA SER A 399 -21.87 -2.55 -25.08
C SER A 399 -23.13 -3.31 -24.64
N GLN A 400 -23.01 -4.53 -24.09
CA GLN A 400 -24.14 -5.28 -23.54
C GLN A 400 -24.72 -4.57 -22.30
N GLY A 401 -25.74 -3.76 -22.52
CA GLY A 401 -26.42 -2.99 -21.46
C GLY A 401 -27.16 -1.74 -21.95
N GLY A 402 -27.05 -1.39 -23.24
CA GLY A 402 -27.68 -0.18 -23.78
C GLY A 402 -26.97 1.12 -23.39
N MET A 403 -25.79 1.01 -22.78
CA MET A 403 -24.87 2.11 -22.47
C MET A 403 -23.69 2.01 -23.44
N SER A 404 -23.79 2.70 -24.59
CA SER A 404 -22.86 2.54 -25.71
C SER A 404 -22.44 3.88 -26.33
N ASP A 405 -22.23 4.89 -25.48
CA ASP A 405 -21.71 6.18 -25.92
C ASP A 405 -20.72 6.71 -24.88
N TYR A 406 -19.62 5.98 -24.70
CA TYR A 406 -18.49 6.40 -23.86
C TYR A 406 -17.72 7.55 -24.50
N LEU A 407 -17.75 7.68 -25.84
CA LEU A 407 -17.12 8.77 -26.56
C LEU A 407 -17.66 10.15 -26.15
N ARG A 408 -18.91 10.24 -25.64
CA ARG A 408 -19.46 11.50 -25.09
C ARG A 408 -18.64 12.13 -23.96
N TYR A 409 -17.83 11.33 -23.27
CA TYR A 409 -16.99 11.79 -22.16
C TYR A 409 -15.64 12.35 -22.62
N GLU A 410 -15.26 12.15 -23.88
CA GLU A 410 -13.98 12.61 -24.45
C GLU A 410 -13.72 14.11 -24.21
N PRO A 411 -14.67 15.04 -24.40
CA PRO A 411 -14.43 16.46 -24.15
C PRO A 411 -14.15 16.78 -22.67
N ALA A 412 -14.71 16.00 -21.74
CA ALA A 412 -14.47 16.16 -20.32
C ALA A 412 -13.05 15.71 -19.96
N PHE A 413 -12.60 14.57 -20.51
CA PHE A 413 -11.24 14.09 -20.32
C PHE A 413 -10.19 15.01 -20.94
N ALA A 414 -10.46 15.51 -22.16
CA ALA A 414 -9.57 16.45 -22.84
C ALA A 414 -9.41 17.76 -22.05
N ARG A 415 -10.46 18.24 -21.37
CA ARG A 415 -10.41 19.45 -20.54
C ARG A 415 -9.46 19.30 -19.35
N GLU A 416 -9.40 18.11 -18.75
CA GLU A 416 -8.49 17.81 -17.64
C GLU A 416 -7.13 17.27 -18.11
N SER A 417 -6.79 17.47 -19.40
CA SER A 417 -5.50 17.05 -19.99
C SER A 417 -5.23 15.54 -19.90
N MET A 418 -6.28 14.72 -19.94
CA MET A 418 -6.16 13.27 -20.02
C MET A 418 -6.17 12.83 -21.48
N HIS A 419 -5.03 12.31 -21.97
CA HIS A 419 -4.82 12.04 -23.39
C HIS A 419 -4.61 10.56 -23.70
N SER A 420 -4.26 9.75 -22.69
CA SER A 420 -3.94 8.33 -22.85
C SER A 420 -4.73 7.45 -21.89
N LEU A 421 -4.83 6.15 -22.22
CA LEU A 421 -5.39 5.15 -21.31
C LEU A 421 -4.58 5.05 -20.00
N GLY A 422 -3.27 5.36 -20.05
CA GLY A 422 -2.42 5.37 -18.87
C GLY A 422 -2.86 6.40 -17.83
N ASP A 423 -3.38 7.54 -18.26
CA ASP A 423 -3.84 8.61 -17.36
C ASP A 423 -5.10 8.20 -16.58
N LEU A 424 -5.98 7.39 -17.19
CA LEU A 424 -7.18 6.87 -16.54
C LEU A 424 -6.91 5.78 -15.50
N ARG A 425 -5.72 5.18 -15.49
CA ARG A 425 -5.37 4.06 -14.60
C ARG A 425 -5.51 4.42 -13.12
N ASP A 426 -5.13 5.64 -12.76
CA ASP A 426 -5.06 6.08 -11.37
C ASP A 426 -6.30 6.87 -10.93
N VAL A 427 -7.30 7.02 -11.81
CA VAL A 427 -8.52 7.78 -11.52
C VAL A 427 -9.53 6.92 -10.76
N THR A 428 -10.14 7.52 -9.75
CA THR A 428 -11.17 6.91 -8.91
C THR A 428 -12.59 7.14 -9.46
N VAL A 429 -13.54 6.30 -9.01
CA VAL A 429 -14.98 6.49 -9.33
C VAL A 429 -15.48 7.86 -8.86
N ALA A 430 -14.98 8.35 -7.73
CA ALA A 430 -15.37 9.63 -7.16
C ALA A 430 -14.92 10.80 -8.05
N GLU A 431 -13.68 10.77 -8.55
CA GLU A 431 -13.13 11.76 -9.48
C GLU A 431 -13.89 11.73 -10.82
N LEU A 432 -14.11 10.55 -11.41
CA LEU A 432 -14.93 10.40 -12.63
C LEU A 432 -16.31 11.04 -12.51
N LYS A 433 -16.94 10.92 -11.33
CA LYS A 433 -18.25 11.52 -11.07
C LYS A 433 -18.16 13.03 -10.84
N ALA A 434 -17.23 13.48 -10.00
CA ALA A 434 -17.14 14.86 -9.55
C ALA A 434 -16.58 15.79 -10.63
N GLU A 435 -15.55 15.36 -11.36
CA GLU A 435 -14.78 16.21 -12.28
C GLU A 435 -15.25 16.04 -13.73
N PHE A 436 -15.65 14.81 -14.10
CA PHE A 436 -15.99 14.47 -15.48
C PHE A 436 -17.49 14.32 -15.72
N GLY A 437 -18.31 14.36 -14.66
CA GLY A 437 -19.76 14.21 -14.76
C GLY A 437 -20.19 12.82 -15.25
N VAL A 438 -19.35 11.80 -15.06
CA VAL A 438 -19.65 10.42 -15.45
C VAL A 438 -20.66 9.85 -14.45
N THR A 439 -21.67 9.12 -14.94
CA THR A 439 -22.62 8.47 -14.03
C THR A 439 -21.90 7.40 -13.23
N PHE A 440 -22.37 7.10 -12.02
CA PHE A 440 -21.72 6.08 -11.17
C PHE A 440 -21.60 4.70 -11.85
N GLY A 441 -22.64 4.30 -12.60
CA GLY A 441 -22.63 3.05 -13.36
C GLY A 441 -21.60 3.07 -14.47
N ASP A 442 -21.57 4.14 -15.27
CA ASP A 442 -20.62 4.30 -16.36
C ASP A 442 -19.18 4.39 -15.83
N ALA A 443 -18.94 5.08 -14.70
CA ALA A 443 -17.62 5.23 -14.10
C ALA A 443 -17.05 3.88 -13.62
N LYS A 444 -17.87 3.06 -12.93
CA LYS A 444 -17.46 1.71 -12.52
C LYS A 444 -17.14 0.83 -13.73
N GLN A 445 -17.98 0.90 -14.75
CA GLN A 445 -17.81 0.09 -15.95
C GLN A 445 -16.56 0.53 -16.74
N LEU A 446 -16.32 1.84 -16.85
CA LEU A 446 -15.15 2.40 -17.50
C LEU A 446 -13.86 1.95 -16.81
N LEU A 447 -13.76 2.08 -15.47
CA LEU A 447 -12.58 1.64 -14.73
C LEU A 447 -12.33 0.14 -14.83
N LYS A 448 -13.39 -0.67 -14.89
CA LYS A 448 -13.27 -2.10 -15.16
C LYS A 448 -12.61 -2.36 -16.53
N PHE A 449 -13.05 -1.66 -17.57
CA PHE A 449 -12.43 -1.78 -18.90
C PHE A 449 -10.99 -1.26 -18.95
N VAL A 450 -10.69 -0.19 -18.20
CA VAL A 450 -9.30 0.31 -18.05
C VAL A 450 -8.42 -0.79 -17.44
N GLU A 451 -8.86 -1.43 -16.36
CA GLU A 451 -8.10 -2.50 -15.69
C GLU A 451 -7.85 -3.70 -16.60
N GLU A 452 -8.88 -4.14 -17.35
CA GLU A 452 -8.79 -5.24 -18.32
C GLU A 452 -7.77 -4.94 -19.42
N ASP A 453 -7.86 -3.76 -20.05
CA ASP A 453 -7.01 -3.39 -21.18
C ASP A 453 -5.57 -3.04 -20.76
N VAL A 454 -5.39 -2.40 -19.60
CA VAL A 454 -4.06 -2.16 -19.02
C VAL A 454 -3.34 -3.48 -18.76
N THR A 455 -4.04 -4.46 -18.16
CA THR A 455 -3.49 -5.78 -17.90
C THR A 455 -3.11 -6.52 -19.19
N GLU A 456 -3.94 -6.38 -20.24
CA GLU A 456 -3.66 -6.95 -21.55
C GLU A 456 -2.43 -6.33 -22.20
N ILE A 457 -2.33 -4.99 -22.23
CA ILE A 457 -1.20 -4.26 -22.78
C ILE A 457 0.11 -4.62 -22.05
N GLU A 458 0.09 -4.66 -20.72
CA GLU A 458 1.26 -5.04 -19.92
C GLU A 458 1.71 -6.49 -20.21
N ARG A 459 0.75 -7.41 -20.39
CA ARG A 459 1.01 -8.81 -20.74
C ARG A 459 1.63 -8.93 -22.14
N GLU A 460 1.15 -8.16 -23.11
CA GLU A 460 1.70 -8.14 -24.47
C GLU A 460 3.11 -7.53 -24.50
N ALA A 461 3.34 -6.45 -23.76
CA ALA A 461 4.66 -5.85 -23.62
C ALA A 461 5.67 -6.83 -23.00
N LYS A 462 5.25 -7.61 -21.99
CA LYS A 462 6.07 -8.69 -21.40
C LYS A 462 6.41 -9.77 -22.42
N LYS A 463 5.43 -10.23 -23.21
CA LYS A 463 5.64 -11.23 -24.28
C LYS A 463 6.56 -10.72 -25.40
N ALA A 464 6.52 -9.44 -25.72
CA ALA A 464 7.40 -8.85 -26.74
C ALA A 464 8.87 -8.71 -26.29
N CYS A 465 9.14 -8.81 -24.98
CA CYS A 465 10.48 -8.70 -24.41
C CYS A 465 11.18 -10.06 -24.21
N THR A 466 10.43 -11.16 -24.22
CA THR A 466 10.94 -12.53 -24.18
C THR A 466 11.36 -12.99 -25.56
#